data_AF-A0A8S1V961-F1
#
_entry.id   AF-A0A8S1V961-F1
#
_cell.length_a   1.000
_cell.length_b   1.000
_cell.length_c   1.000
_cell.angle_alpha   90.00
_cell.angle_beta   90.00
_cell.angle_gamma   90.00
#
_symmetry.space_group_name_H-M   'P 1'
#
loop_
_entity.id
_entity.type
_entity.pdbx_description
1 polymer ?
#
loop_
_entity_poly.entity_id
_entity_poly.type
_entity_poly.pdbx_seq_one_letter_code
_entity_poly.pdbx_strand_id
1 'polypeptide(L)'
;MPPENNQTSKKSKHIKKNKTDVHEYTEEKKKEIEKEYQQIKKSNQLHESYEPKIQNVVSTVILKMKTKTGEDIDKLDLDNLAHTSQNCEYKKSRFPALIQRIKEPKSTALIFEAGKMVITGTKGQNEAEEAANKFKKQIEKNNRITIQIGDIQTSNIVANSQLPYEVNLMKIHDDRSLQGSISYDRSAFPGLIYKMQNPKLAALIFYSGKIVFTGAKNDIQIRDAYCQLFNILKKHQQDKGNK
;
A
#
# COMPACT_ATOMS: atom_id res chain seq x y z
N MET A 1 8.77 -29.85 62.85
CA MET A 1 9.73 -30.39 61.86
C MET A 1 8.96 -31.34 60.97
N PRO A 2 8.95 -31.20 59.64
CA PRO A 2 9.98 -30.60 58.77
C PRO A 2 9.50 -29.36 57.97
N PRO A 3 10.42 -28.49 57.49
CA PRO A 3 10.19 -27.59 56.37
C PRO A 3 10.94 -28.06 55.10
N GLU A 4 10.77 -27.26 54.04
CA GLU A 4 11.49 -27.26 52.76
C GLU A 4 10.89 -28.08 51.60
N ASN A 5 10.02 -27.41 50.85
CA ASN A 5 9.85 -27.71 49.44
C ASN A 5 10.24 -26.45 48.64
N ASN A 6 11.48 -26.46 48.12
CA ASN A 6 12.02 -25.46 47.22
C ASN A 6 11.32 -25.55 45.86
N GLN A 7 10.29 -24.73 45.62
CA GLN A 7 9.85 -24.42 44.26
C GLN A 7 10.73 -23.33 43.67
N THR A 8 11.80 -23.76 42.99
CA THR A 8 12.60 -22.89 42.13
C THR A 8 11.76 -22.44 40.94
N SER A 9 11.70 -21.12 40.79
CA SER A 9 11.05 -20.38 39.73
C SER A 9 11.48 -20.84 38.33
N LYS A 10 10.58 -21.46 37.57
CA LYS A 10 10.71 -21.54 36.11
C LYS A 10 10.38 -20.17 35.51
N LYS A 11 11.41 -19.34 35.31
CA LYS A 11 11.34 -18.14 34.47
C LYS A 11 10.88 -18.55 33.07
N SER A 12 9.62 -18.28 32.77
CA SER A 12 9.07 -18.36 31.41
C SER A 12 9.79 -17.33 30.55
N LYS A 13 10.80 -17.77 29.80
CA LYS A 13 11.40 -16.98 28.72
C LYS A 13 10.34 -16.87 27.64
N HIS A 14 9.65 -15.73 27.61
CA HIS A 14 8.90 -15.32 26.44
C HIS A 14 9.85 -15.23 25.25
N ILE A 15 9.84 -16.29 24.44
CA ILE A 15 10.36 -16.28 23.09
C ILE A 15 9.55 -15.22 22.34
N LYS A 16 10.14 -14.04 22.17
CA LYS A 16 9.68 -13.07 21.17
C LYS A 16 9.73 -13.78 19.83
N LYS A 17 8.59 -14.30 19.37
CA LYS A 17 8.41 -14.67 17.97
C LYS A 17 8.50 -13.38 17.18
N ASN A 18 9.69 -13.09 16.66
CA ASN A 18 9.85 -12.17 15.55
C ASN A 18 8.96 -12.70 14.42
N LYS A 19 7.82 -12.06 14.18
CA LYS A 19 7.13 -12.15 12.90
C LYS A 19 8.02 -11.40 11.93
N THR A 20 9.02 -12.09 11.38
CA THR A 20 9.72 -11.62 10.19
C THR A 20 8.69 -11.61 9.08
N ASP A 21 8.32 -10.44 8.58
CA ASP A 21 7.48 -10.33 7.39
C ASP A 21 8.21 -11.07 6.27
N VAL A 22 7.63 -12.17 5.77
CA VAL A 22 8.18 -13.08 4.75
C VAL A 22 8.25 -12.39 3.35
N HIS A 23 8.12 -11.07 3.31
CA HIS A 23 7.96 -10.26 2.11
C HIS A 23 8.95 -9.11 2.01
N GLU A 24 9.98 -9.09 2.86
CA GLU A 24 11.03 -8.08 2.82
C GLU A 24 12.25 -8.60 2.05
N TYR A 25 12.60 -7.92 0.96
CA TYR A 25 13.80 -8.22 0.19
C TYR A 25 15.06 -8.00 1.04
N THR A 26 16.04 -8.88 0.90
CA THR A 26 17.39 -8.63 1.44
C THR A 26 18.01 -7.40 0.78
N GLU A 27 18.93 -6.73 1.47
CA GLU A 27 19.64 -5.57 0.91
C GLU A 27 20.39 -5.91 -0.39
N GLU A 28 20.90 -7.14 -0.49
CA GLU A 28 21.52 -7.65 -1.71
C GLU A 28 20.51 -7.75 -2.85
N LYS A 29 19.30 -8.29 -2.59
CA LYS A 29 18.26 -8.39 -3.61
C LYS A 29 17.73 -7.03 -4.04
N LYS A 30 17.60 -6.07 -3.11
CA LYS A 30 17.24 -4.68 -3.44
C LYS A 30 18.27 -4.06 -4.39
N LYS A 31 19.56 -4.26 -4.14
CA LYS A 31 20.65 -3.78 -5.02
C LYS A 31 20.64 -4.45 -6.39
N GLU A 32 20.31 -5.73 -6.46
CA GLU A 32 20.20 -6.48 -7.73
C GLU A 32 19.03 -5.93 -8.58
N ILE A 33 17.84 -5.80 -7.99
CA ILE A 33 16.65 -5.23 -8.65
C ILE A 33 16.95 -3.83 -9.16
N GLU A 34 17.63 -3.01 -8.36
CA GLU A 34 17.98 -1.65 -8.77
C GLU A 34 18.96 -1.63 -9.94
N LYS A 35 19.97 -2.51 -9.94
CA LYS A 35 20.90 -2.63 -11.06
C LYS A 35 20.18 -3.05 -12.35
N GLU A 36 19.28 -4.03 -12.28
CA GLU A 36 18.48 -4.47 -13.42
C GLU A 36 17.60 -3.34 -13.95
N TYR A 37 16.91 -2.62 -13.06
CA TYR A 37 16.07 -1.47 -13.41
C TYR A 37 16.87 -0.39 -14.16
N GLN A 38 18.04 -0.01 -13.64
CA GLN A 38 18.93 0.96 -14.29
C GLN A 38 19.48 0.45 -15.62
N GLN A 39 19.74 -0.85 -15.75
CA GLN A 39 20.18 -1.46 -17.01
C GLN A 39 19.07 -1.43 -18.07
N ILE A 40 17.82 -1.75 -17.72
CA ILE A 40 16.66 -1.64 -18.62
C ILE A 40 16.51 -0.21 -19.11
N LYS A 41 16.60 0.77 -18.20
CA LYS A 41 16.50 2.19 -18.53
C LYS A 41 17.57 2.62 -19.55
N LYS A 42 18.84 2.28 -19.29
CA LYS A 42 19.97 2.63 -20.17
C LYS A 42 19.89 1.94 -21.53
N SER A 43 19.68 0.62 -21.54
CA SER A 43 19.69 -0.19 -22.78
C SER A 43 18.55 0.15 -23.73
N ASN A 44 17.41 0.60 -23.21
CA ASN A 44 16.24 0.98 -24.01
C ASN A 44 16.07 2.49 -24.15
N GLN A 45 17.05 3.30 -23.70
CA GLN A 45 17.03 4.77 -23.74
C GLN A 45 15.70 5.36 -23.22
N LEU A 46 15.18 4.78 -22.13
CA LEU A 46 13.87 5.17 -21.62
C LEU A 46 13.92 6.56 -21.01
N HIS A 47 13.10 7.46 -21.56
CA HIS A 47 12.81 8.75 -20.96
C HIS A 47 12.12 8.59 -19.60
N GLU A 48 12.34 9.53 -18.68
CA GLU A 48 11.80 9.52 -17.31
C GLU A 48 10.26 9.47 -17.25
N SER A 49 9.59 9.87 -18.33
CA SER A 49 8.12 9.73 -18.45
C SER A 49 7.63 8.30 -18.48
N TYR A 50 8.49 7.33 -18.81
CA TYR A 50 8.15 5.90 -18.88
C TYR A 50 8.36 5.18 -17.54
N GLU A 51 9.00 5.83 -16.57
CA GLU A 51 9.29 5.24 -15.27
C GLU A 51 8.03 5.00 -14.43
N PRO A 52 8.01 3.96 -13.59
CA PRO A 52 6.97 3.79 -12.60
C PRO A 52 6.89 4.98 -11.64
N LYS A 53 5.71 5.63 -11.59
CA LYS A 53 5.42 6.76 -10.71
C LYS A 53 4.33 6.39 -9.72
N ILE A 54 4.61 6.59 -8.44
CA ILE A 54 3.64 6.41 -7.37
C ILE A 54 2.50 7.42 -7.56
N GLN A 55 1.28 6.89 -7.59
CA GLN A 55 0.06 7.68 -7.74
C GLN A 55 -0.72 7.78 -6.44
N ASN A 56 -0.64 6.74 -5.61
CA ASN A 56 -1.34 6.69 -4.34
C ASN A 56 -0.65 5.73 -3.38
N VAL A 57 -0.57 6.14 -2.13
CA VAL A 57 -0.16 5.32 -1.00
C VAL A 57 -1.32 5.22 -0.03
N VAL A 58 -1.60 3.99 0.40
CA VAL A 58 -2.52 3.70 1.50
C VAL A 58 -1.69 3.33 2.70
N SER A 59 -1.83 4.11 3.77
CA SER A 59 -1.11 3.90 5.02
C SER A 59 -2.08 3.58 6.15
N THR A 60 -1.61 2.83 7.13
CA THR A 60 -2.38 2.46 8.32
C THR A 60 -1.61 2.82 9.56
N VAL A 61 -2.32 3.30 10.58
CA VAL A 61 -1.73 3.61 11.87
C VAL A 61 -2.71 3.29 12.99
N ILE A 62 -2.15 2.89 14.14
CA ILE A 62 -2.92 2.69 15.37
C ILE A 62 -2.74 3.93 16.25
N LEU A 63 -3.86 4.53 16.63
CA LEU A 63 -3.91 5.66 17.53
C LEU A 63 -4.00 5.15 18.97
N LYS A 64 -3.08 5.61 19.82
CA LYS A 64 -3.21 5.45 21.27
C LYS A 64 -3.94 6.67 21.81
N MET A 65 -5.05 6.44 22.48
CA MET A 65 -6.01 7.48 22.81
C MET A 65 -6.12 7.56 24.33
N LYS A 66 -6.05 8.77 24.86
CA LYS A 66 -6.17 9.04 26.29
C LYS A 66 -7.15 10.17 26.55
N THR A 67 -7.78 10.20 27.71
CA THR A 67 -8.50 11.38 28.21
C THR A 67 -7.50 12.51 28.50
N LYS A 68 -7.99 13.74 28.72
CA LYS A 68 -7.12 14.84 29.20
C LYS A 68 -6.51 14.58 30.59
N THR A 69 -7.09 13.68 31.38
CA THR A 69 -6.57 13.26 32.69
C THR A 69 -5.56 12.10 32.58
N GLY A 70 -5.37 11.52 31.39
CA GLY A 70 -4.33 10.53 31.09
C GLY A 70 -4.81 9.07 31.07
N GLU A 71 -6.10 8.82 31.29
CA GLU A 71 -6.71 7.49 31.26
C GLU A 71 -6.82 6.98 29.83
N ASP A 72 -6.56 5.69 29.61
CA ASP A 72 -6.62 5.09 28.28
C ASP A 72 -8.08 4.99 27.77
N ILE A 73 -8.25 5.20 26.47
CA ILE A 73 -9.53 5.10 25.76
C ILE A 73 -9.44 3.97 24.75
N ASP A 74 -10.31 2.97 24.89
CA ASP A 74 -10.36 1.83 23.97
C ASP A 74 -11.21 2.10 22.72
N LYS A 75 -12.20 2.99 22.83
CA LYS A 75 -13.16 3.28 21.76
C LYS A 75 -13.43 4.77 21.60
N LEU A 76 -13.35 5.24 20.37
CA LEU A 76 -13.82 6.56 19.96
C LEU A 76 -15.33 6.56 19.79
N ASP A 77 -15.97 7.60 20.32
CA ASP A 77 -17.35 7.94 19.98
C ASP A 77 -17.37 8.62 18.60
N LEU A 78 -17.51 7.81 17.54
CA LEU A 78 -17.51 8.31 16.16
C LEU A 78 -18.71 9.20 15.85
N ASP A 79 -19.85 8.97 16.51
CA ASP A 79 -21.03 9.83 16.37
C ASP A 79 -20.70 11.22 16.90
N ASN A 80 -20.19 11.34 18.14
CA ASN A 80 -19.77 12.63 18.68
C ASN A 80 -18.67 13.29 17.84
N LEU A 81 -17.70 12.52 17.34
CA LEU A 81 -16.67 13.04 16.44
C LEU A 81 -17.25 13.63 15.15
N ALA A 82 -18.24 12.98 14.55
CA ALA A 82 -18.87 13.44 13.33
C ALA A 82 -19.64 14.76 13.54
N HIS A 83 -20.25 14.96 14.71
CA HIS A 83 -20.97 16.19 15.04
C HIS A 83 -20.04 17.36 15.39
N THR A 84 -18.87 17.08 15.98
CA THR A 84 -17.96 18.09 16.52
C THR A 84 -16.81 18.46 15.58
N SER A 85 -16.48 17.60 14.61
CA SER A 85 -15.31 17.76 13.75
C SER A 85 -15.70 18.23 12.34
N GLN A 86 -14.84 19.04 11.74
CA GLN A 86 -15.06 19.54 10.37
C GLN A 86 -14.71 18.47 9.32
N ASN A 87 -15.39 18.53 8.18
CA ASN A 87 -15.14 17.68 7.01
C ASN A 87 -15.21 16.18 7.33
N CYS A 88 -16.12 15.82 8.23
CA CYS A 88 -16.39 14.46 8.66
C CYS A 88 -17.72 13.95 8.09
N GLU A 89 -17.73 12.69 7.66
CA GLU A 89 -18.93 11.96 7.26
C GLU A 89 -18.97 10.63 8.04
N TYR A 90 -20.06 10.39 8.77
CA TYR A 90 -20.28 9.11 9.45
C TYR A 90 -21.72 8.66 9.33
N LYS A 91 -21.92 7.43 8.85
CA LYS A 91 -23.19 6.71 8.86
C LYS A 91 -22.90 5.25 9.12
N LYS A 92 -22.98 4.82 10.39
CA LYS A 92 -22.62 3.47 10.84
C LYS A 92 -23.28 2.36 10.05
N SER A 93 -24.54 2.54 9.66
CA SER A 93 -25.31 1.59 8.84
C SER A 93 -24.74 1.37 7.43
N ARG A 94 -23.98 2.34 6.90
CA ARG A 94 -23.36 2.27 5.58
C ARG A 94 -21.91 1.79 5.66
N PHE A 95 -21.14 2.32 6.62
CA PHE A 95 -19.72 2.00 6.77
C PHE A 95 -19.25 2.27 8.21
N PRO A 96 -18.55 1.32 8.86
CA PRO A 96 -18.20 1.40 10.29
C PRO A 96 -16.94 2.25 10.57
N ALA A 97 -16.74 3.33 9.82
CA ALA A 97 -15.64 4.26 10.04
C ALA A 97 -16.07 5.70 9.76
N LEU A 98 -15.55 6.64 10.54
CA LEU A 98 -15.63 8.07 10.29
C LEU A 98 -14.71 8.40 9.11
N ILE A 99 -15.27 9.05 8.08
CA ILE A 99 -14.52 9.52 6.92
C ILE A 99 -14.18 10.98 7.16
N GLN A 100 -12.89 11.32 7.18
CA GLN A 100 -12.43 12.69 7.32
C GLN A 100 -11.52 13.08 6.15
N ARG A 101 -11.63 14.31 5.65
CA ARG A 101 -10.86 14.78 4.49
C ARG A 101 -10.11 16.07 4.77
N ILE A 102 -8.89 16.16 4.25
CA ILE A 102 -8.08 17.39 4.26
C ILE A 102 -7.58 17.72 2.85
N LYS A 103 -7.32 19.01 2.61
CA LYS A 103 -6.89 19.51 1.29
C LYS A 103 -5.38 19.39 1.07
N GLU A 104 -4.57 19.52 2.11
CA GLU A 104 -3.12 19.51 2.01
C GLU A 104 -2.50 18.72 3.19
N PRO A 105 -1.70 17.68 2.93
CA PRO A 105 -1.67 16.95 1.66
C PRO A 105 -3.07 16.37 1.38
N LYS A 106 -3.53 16.46 0.13
CA LYS A 106 -4.89 16.02 -0.25
C LYS A 106 -5.07 14.54 0.11
N SER A 107 -5.85 14.27 1.15
CA SER A 107 -5.97 12.93 1.70
C SER A 107 -7.30 12.70 2.40
N THR A 108 -7.63 11.43 2.60
CA THR A 108 -8.81 10.95 3.31
C THR A 108 -8.39 9.95 4.37
N ALA A 109 -8.86 10.16 5.60
CA ALA A 109 -8.75 9.20 6.68
C ALA A 109 -10.06 8.43 6.87
N LEU A 110 -9.95 7.14 7.11
CA LEU A 110 -11.00 6.28 7.65
C LEU A 110 -10.62 5.95 9.08
N ILE A 111 -11.36 6.47 10.04
CA ILE A 111 -11.08 6.34 11.48
C ILE A 111 -12.11 5.40 12.08
N PHE A 112 -11.63 4.31 12.69
CA PHE A 112 -12.46 3.27 13.30
C PHE A 112 -12.56 3.50 14.81
N GLU A 113 -13.65 3.01 15.42
CA GLU A 113 -13.90 3.12 16.88
C GLU A 113 -12.68 2.65 17.69
N ALA A 114 -12.04 1.55 17.30
CA ALA A 114 -10.87 0.97 17.98
C ALA A 114 -9.54 1.74 17.78
N GLY A 115 -9.57 2.98 17.26
CA GLY A 115 -8.37 3.80 17.07
C GLY A 115 -7.52 3.44 15.86
N LYS A 116 -7.93 2.50 15.00
CA LYS A 116 -7.29 2.29 13.70
C LYS A 116 -7.62 3.46 12.78
N MET A 117 -6.61 4.02 12.12
CA MET A 117 -6.77 5.01 11.05
C MET A 117 -6.17 4.46 9.75
N VAL A 118 -6.92 4.55 8.66
CA VAL A 118 -6.44 4.27 7.30
C VAL A 118 -6.38 5.59 6.54
N ILE A 119 -5.21 5.94 6.01
CA ILE A 119 -4.97 7.17 5.25
C ILE A 119 -4.77 6.81 3.80
N THR A 120 -5.44 7.50 2.88
CA THR A 120 -5.29 7.34 1.42
C THR A 120 -5.27 8.70 0.73
N GLY A 121 -4.72 8.76 -0.48
CA GLY A 121 -4.57 9.97 -1.29
C GLY A 121 -3.17 10.58 -1.27
N THR A 122 -2.29 10.10 -0.37
CA THR A 122 -0.91 10.57 -0.27
C THR A 122 -0.01 9.91 -1.31
N LYS A 123 1.16 10.50 -1.57
CA LYS A 123 2.15 9.98 -2.54
C LYS A 123 3.38 9.35 -1.89
N GLY A 124 3.44 9.33 -0.56
CA GLY A 124 4.58 8.79 0.17
C GLY A 124 4.37 8.80 1.68
N GLN A 125 5.35 8.25 2.39
CA GLN A 125 5.32 8.12 3.84
C GLN A 125 5.33 9.48 4.55
N ASN A 126 6.17 10.43 4.11
CA ASN A 126 6.24 11.77 4.71
C ASN A 126 4.89 12.50 4.62
N GLU A 127 4.20 12.42 3.48
CA GLU A 127 2.86 12.98 3.33
C GLU A 127 1.82 12.27 4.22
N ALA A 128 1.94 10.95 4.38
CA ALA A 128 1.06 10.19 5.29
C ALA A 128 1.26 10.59 6.76
N GLU A 129 2.50 10.83 7.18
CA GLU A 129 2.83 11.35 8.51
C GLU A 129 2.29 12.75 8.74
N GLU A 130 2.44 13.64 7.76
CA GLU A 130 1.87 14.98 7.83
C GLU A 130 0.34 14.94 7.89
N ALA A 131 -0.30 14.11 7.06
CA ALA A 131 -1.74 13.91 7.05
C ALA A 131 -2.24 13.37 8.40
N ALA A 132 -1.59 12.34 8.96
CA ALA A 132 -1.95 11.76 10.25
C ALA A 132 -1.92 12.79 11.37
N ASN A 133 -0.90 13.65 11.38
CA ASN A 133 -0.78 14.75 12.34
C ASN A 133 -1.89 15.79 12.18
N LYS A 134 -2.30 16.10 10.94
CA LYS A 134 -3.42 17.03 10.67
C LYS A 134 -4.76 16.44 11.11
N PHE A 135 -5.03 15.16 10.83
CA PHE A 135 -6.23 14.47 11.32
C PHE A 135 -6.26 14.41 12.84
N LYS A 136 -5.14 14.02 13.48
CA LYS A 136 -4.97 14.05 14.94
C LYS A 136 -5.39 15.41 15.52
N LYS A 137 -4.82 16.51 15.03
CA LYS A 137 -5.09 17.86 15.55
C LYS A 137 -6.57 18.23 15.43
N GLN A 138 -7.23 17.84 14.33
CA GLN A 138 -8.66 18.11 14.13
C GLN A 138 -9.53 17.31 15.11
N ILE A 139 -9.17 16.06 15.36
CA ILE A 139 -9.83 15.19 16.33
C ILE A 139 -9.65 15.75 17.75
N GLU A 140 -8.42 16.08 18.17
CA GLU A 140 -8.13 16.57 19.53
C GLU A 140 -8.77 17.94 19.83
N LYS A 141 -8.95 18.81 18.83
CA LYS A 141 -9.38 20.20 19.03
C LYS A 141 -10.72 20.32 19.77
N ASN A 142 -11.70 19.51 19.37
CA ASN A 142 -13.08 19.61 19.87
C ASN A 142 -13.48 18.43 20.76
N ASN A 143 -12.54 17.52 21.03
CA ASN A 143 -12.79 16.33 21.80
C ASN A 143 -11.84 16.32 23.00
N ARG A 144 -12.33 15.93 24.18
CA ARG A 144 -11.52 15.92 25.41
C ARG A 144 -10.54 14.73 25.46
N ILE A 145 -9.87 14.48 24.33
CA ILE A 145 -8.98 13.35 24.10
C ILE A 145 -7.61 13.84 23.62
N THR A 146 -6.58 13.05 23.92
CA THR A 146 -5.22 13.18 23.44
C THR A 146 -4.87 11.94 22.65
N ILE A 147 -4.20 12.11 21.51
CA ILE A 147 -3.87 11.05 20.58
C ILE A 147 -2.35 10.98 20.40
N GLN A 148 -1.79 9.80 20.59
CA GLN A 148 -0.44 9.48 20.15
C GLN A 148 -0.53 8.62 18.88
N ILE A 149 0.14 9.06 17.83
CA ILE A 149 0.22 8.37 16.56
C ILE A 149 1.29 7.27 16.70
N GLY A 150 0.92 6.02 16.45
CA GLY A 150 1.87 4.90 16.37
C GLY A 150 2.64 4.87 15.04
N ASP A 151 3.32 3.77 14.79
CA ASP A 151 4.07 3.60 13.55
C ASP A 151 3.13 3.56 12.34
N ILE A 152 3.40 4.42 11.36
CA ILE A 152 2.65 4.47 10.11
C ILE A 152 3.20 3.39 9.18
N GLN A 153 2.34 2.46 8.80
CA GLN A 153 2.70 1.33 7.95
C GLN A 153 2.07 1.49 6.57
N THR A 154 2.88 1.32 5.52
CA THR A 154 2.36 1.28 4.15
C THR A 154 1.62 -0.03 3.91
N SER A 155 0.33 0.08 3.63
CA SER A 155 -0.55 -1.05 3.35
C SER A 155 -0.73 -1.31 1.86
N ASN A 156 -0.64 -0.29 1.01
CA ASN A 156 -0.72 -0.45 -0.43
C ASN A 156 -0.05 0.71 -1.15
N ILE A 157 0.60 0.43 -2.27
CA ILE A 157 1.10 1.42 -3.21
C ILE A 157 0.44 1.12 -4.56
N VAL A 158 -0.09 2.17 -5.17
CA VAL A 158 -0.53 2.19 -6.56
C VAL A 158 0.46 3.02 -7.35
N ALA A 159 1.05 2.43 -8.37
CA ALA A 159 1.96 3.11 -9.29
C ALA A 159 1.48 2.91 -10.73
N ASN A 160 1.78 3.86 -11.60
CA ASN A 160 1.61 3.67 -13.03
C ASN A 160 2.96 3.77 -13.74
N SER A 161 3.08 3.10 -14.88
CA SER A 161 4.17 3.31 -15.82
C SER A 161 3.63 3.34 -17.23
N GLN A 162 4.47 3.76 -18.18
CA GLN A 162 4.14 3.81 -19.59
C GLN A 162 5.27 3.11 -20.34
N LEU A 163 4.94 2.20 -21.25
CA LEU A 163 5.90 1.64 -22.18
C LEU A 163 6.07 2.57 -23.39
N PRO A 164 7.24 2.57 -24.06
CA PRO A 164 7.47 3.36 -25.26
C PRO A 164 6.79 2.76 -26.52
N TYR A 165 5.97 1.73 -26.35
CA TYR A 165 5.29 1.02 -27.41
C TYR A 165 3.95 0.46 -26.95
N GLU A 166 3.06 0.23 -27.91
CA GLU A 166 1.80 -0.48 -27.72
C GLU A 166 2.05 -1.99 -27.58
N VAL A 167 1.16 -2.67 -26.88
CA VAL A 167 1.25 -4.11 -26.60
C VAL A 167 0.02 -4.85 -27.15
N ASN A 168 0.24 -6.05 -27.67
CA ASN A 168 -0.82 -6.90 -28.16
C ASN A 168 -1.40 -7.75 -27.02
N LEU A 169 -2.50 -7.29 -26.42
CA LEU A 169 -3.14 -7.99 -25.29
C LEU A 169 -3.62 -9.40 -25.63
N MET A 170 -4.02 -9.66 -26.89
CA MET A 170 -4.42 -11.00 -27.33
C MET A 170 -3.22 -11.94 -27.37
N LYS A 171 -2.08 -11.51 -27.94
CA LYS A 171 -0.84 -12.31 -27.93
C LYS A 171 -0.36 -12.62 -26.51
N ILE A 172 -0.54 -11.69 -25.57
CA ILE A 172 -0.20 -11.89 -24.15
C ILE A 172 -1.15 -12.90 -23.50
N HIS A 173 -2.46 -12.77 -23.76
CA HIS A 173 -3.47 -13.70 -23.25
C HIS A 173 -3.26 -15.13 -23.74
N ASP A 174 -2.86 -15.30 -25.00
CA ASP A 174 -2.66 -16.61 -25.62
C ASP A 174 -1.29 -17.24 -25.32
N ASP A 175 -0.40 -16.52 -24.62
CA ASP A 175 0.90 -17.04 -24.20
C ASP A 175 0.74 -18.08 -23.08
N ARG A 176 1.01 -19.35 -23.44
CA ARG A 176 0.95 -20.50 -22.52
C ARG A 176 1.85 -20.36 -21.30
N SER A 177 2.97 -19.64 -21.40
CA SER A 177 3.88 -19.41 -20.26
C SER A 177 3.29 -18.49 -19.19
N LEU A 178 2.25 -17.72 -19.53
CA LEU A 178 1.58 -16.78 -18.63
C LEU A 178 0.21 -17.28 -18.16
N GLN A 179 -0.19 -18.48 -18.61
CA GLN A 179 -1.47 -19.10 -18.25
C GLN A 179 -1.60 -19.23 -16.73
N GLY A 180 -2.78 -18.93 -16.19
CA GLY A 180 -3.06 -18.94 -14.75
C GLY A 180 -2.61 -17.67 -14.01
N SER A 181 -1.72 -16.86 -14.59
CA SER A 181 -1.35 -15.53 -14.06
C SER A 181 -2.17 -14.40 -14.70
N ILE A 182 -2.86 -14.67 -15.80
CA ILE A 182 -3.61 -13.68 -16.58
C ILE A 182 -5.12 -13.86 -16.40
N SER A 183 -5.83 -12.73 -16.35
CA SER A 183 -7.28 -12.66 -16.58
C SER A 183 -7.56 -11.51 -17.54
N TYR A 184 -8.19 -11.82 -18.68
CA TYR A 184 -8.56 -10.83 -19.69
C TYR A 184 -9.93 -11.17 -20.29
N ASP A 185 -10.86 -10.24 -20.11
CA ASP A 185 -12.15 -10.25 -20.81
C ASP A 185 -12.42 -8.81 -21.26
N ARG A 186 -12.18 -8.56 -22.55
CA ARG A 186 -12.31 -7.23 -23.15
C ARG A 186 -13.73 -6.68 -23.06
N SER A 187 -14.75 -7.54 -22.98
CA SER A 187 -16.15 -7.11 -22.87
C SER A 187 -16.44 -6.55 -21.48
N ALA A 188 -15.80 -7.08 -20.45
CA ALA A 188 -15.97 -6.65 -19.06
C ALA A 188 -14.99 -5.54 -18.66
N PHE A 189 -13.74 -5.57 -19.13
CA PHE A 189 -12.70 -4.62 -18.74
C PHE A 189 -11.66 -4.40 -19.86
N PRO A 190 -11.28 -3.15 -20.18
CA PRO A 190 -10.38 -2.85 -21.31
C PRO A 190 -8.91 -3.27 -21.10
N GLY A 191 -8.47 -3.53 -19.86
CA GLY A 191 -7.10 -3.93 -19.55
C GLY A 191 -6.95 -5.43 -19.28
N LEU A 192 -5.77 -5.97 -19.49
CA LEU A 192 -5.39 -7.31 -19.08
C LEU A 192 -4.89 -7.28 -17.63
N ILE A 193 -5.41 -8.18 -16.79
CA ILE A 193 -4.99 -8.31 -15.39
C ILE A 193 -3.90 -9.37 -15.31
N TYR A 194 -2.68 -8.97 -14.96
CA TYR A 194 -1.58 -9.87 -14.64
C TYR A 194 -1.37 -9.96 -13.13
N LYS A 195 -1.53 -11.16 -12.57
CA LYS A 195 -1.34 -11.49 -11.16
C LYS A 195 0.08 -12.04 -10.95
N MET A 196 0.95 -11.19 -10.43
CA MET A 196 2.32 -11.56 -10.09
C MET A 196 2.37 -12.24 -8.73
N GLN A 197 3.12 -13.34 -8.62
CA GLN A 197 3.26 -14.07 -7.36
C GLN A 197 4.45 -13.57 -6.53
N ASN A 198 5.53 -13.14 -7.18
CA ASN A 198 6.73 -12.65 -6.50
C ASN A 198 7.32 -11.42 -7.24
N PRO A 199 7.11 -10.20 -6.72
CA PRO A 199 6.32 -9.86 -5.55
C PRO A 199 4.82 -10.12 -5.77
N LYS A 200 4.08 -10.35 -4.67
CA LYS A 200 2.63 -10.58 -4.74
C LYS A 200 1.89 -9.27 -5.01
N LEU A 201 1.59 -9.00 -6.28
CA LEU A 201 0.84 -7.81 -6.71
C LEU A 201 0.06 -8.06 -8.01
N ALA A 202 -0.74 -7.10 -8.41
CA ALA A 202 -1.43 -7.11 -9.70
C ALA A 202 -0.97 -5.94 -10.58
N ALA A 203 -0.83 -6.21 -11.88
CA ALA A 203 -0.60 -5.21 -12.90
C ALA A 203 -1.78 -5.21 -13.89
N LEU A 204 -2.36 -4.04 -14.14
CA LEU A 204 -3.33 -3.82 -15.19
C LEU A 204 -2.60 -3.28 -16.42
N ILE A 205 -2.59 -4.04 -17.49
CA ILE A 205 -1.85 -3.74 -18.72
C ILE A 205 -2.83 -3.33 -19.80
N PHE A 206 -2.62 -2.17 -20.41
CA PHE A 206 -3.49 -1.64 -21.46
C PHE A 206 -2.78 -1.71 -22.82
N TYR A 207 -3.58 -1.81 -23.90
CA TYR A 207 -3.08 -1.83 -25.28
C TYR A 207 -2.08 -0.70 -25.57
N SER A 208 -2.33 0.50 -25.02
CA SER A 208 -1.47 1.68 -25.19
C SER A 208 -0.08 1.56 -24.56
N GLY A 209 0.26 0.44 -23.91
CA GLY A 209 1.50 0.27 -23.15
C GLY A 209 1.45 0.87 -21.74
N LYS A 210 0.31 1.44 -21.32
CA LYS A 210 0.11 1.89 -19.94
C LYS A 210 0.03 0.67 -19.01
N ILE A 211 0.69 0.76 -17.86
CA ILE A 211 0.63 -0.25 -16.80
C ILE A 211 0.21 0.41 -15.50
N VAL A 212 -0.69 -0.22 -14.75
CA VAL A 212 -1.07 0.20 -13.39
C VAL A 212 -0.77 -0.95 -12.43
N PHE A 213 0.16 -0.72 -11.51
CA PHE A 213 0.53 -1.65 -10.45
C PHE A 213 -0.27 -1.35 -9.19
N THR A 214 -0.76 -2.39 -8.52
CA THR A 214 -1.43 -2.30 -7.21
C THR A 214 -1.11 -3.53 -6.36
N GLY A 215 -1.04 -3.34 -5.05
CA GLY A 215 -0.76 -4.38 -4.06
C GLY A 215 0.64 -4.33 -3.48
N ALA A 216 1.53 -3.48 -4.01
CA ALA A 216 2.88 -3.33 -3.50
C ALA A 216 2.90 -2.67 -2.11
N LYS A 217 3.91 -2.99 -1.31
CA LYS A 217 4.13 -2.41 0.03
C LYS A 217 5.25 -1.38 0.06
N ASN A 218 6.11 -1.39 -0.94
CA ASN A 218 7.26 -0.51 -1.07
C ASN A 218 7.64 -0.34 -2.55
N ASP A 219 8.48 0.67 -2.81
CA ASP A 219 8.87 1.06 -4.16
C ASP A 219 9.70 -0.01 -4.87
N ILE A 220 10.48 -0.80 -4.11
CA ILE A 220 11.32 -1.84 -4.71
C ILE A 220 10.49 -2.98 -5.28
N GLN A 221 9.33 -3.32 -4.68
CA GLN A 221 8.38 -4.27 -5.27
C GLN A 221 7.82 -3.77 -6.61
N ILE A 222 7.58 -2.46 -6.74
CA ILE A 222 7.14 -1.87 -8.01
C ILE A 222 8.24 -1.98 -9.07
N ARG A 223 9.50 -1.71 -8.69
CA ARG A 223 10.66 -1.82 -9.60
C ARG A 223 10.88 -3.25 -10.06
N ASP A 224 10.85 -4.21 -9.14
CA ASP A 224 10.97 -5.64 -9.46
C ASP A 224 9.88 -6.08 -10.44
N ALA A 225 8.62 -5.76 -10.12
CA ALA A 225 7.50 -6.09 -11.01
C ALA A 225 7.59 -5.42 -12.38
N TYR A 226 8.07 -4.18 -12.43
CA TYR A 226 8.32 -3.49 -13.69
C TYR A 226 9.40 -4.20 -14.51
N CYS A 227 10.53 -4.59 -13.92
CA CYS A 227 11.60 -5.31 -14.63
C CYS A 227 11.10 -6.64 -15.22
N GLN A 228 10.39 -7.43 -14.41
CA GLN A 228 9.83 -8.71 -14.85
C GLN A 228 8.83 -8.53 -16.01
N LEU A 229 7.91 -7.57 -15.88
CA LEU A 229 6.91 -7.32 -16.93
C LEU A 229 7.52 -6.69 -18.18
N PHE A 230 8.51 -5.82 -18.07
CA PHE A 230 9.10 -5.15 -19.22
C PHE A 230 9.62 -6.17 -20.23
N ASN A 231 10.33 -7.19 -19.75
CA ASN A 231 10.88 -8.26 -20.60
C ASN A 231 9.80 -9.13 -21.25
N ILE A 232 8.71 -9.42 -20.53
CA ILE A 232 7.56 -10.16 -21.07
C ILE A 232 6.88 -9.32 -22.14
N LEU A 233 6.51 -8.09 -21.81
CA LEU A 233 5.71 -7.22 -22.67
C LEU A 233 6.46 -6.80 -23.94
N LYS A 234 7.80 -6.69 -23.88
CA LYS A 234 8.63 -6.43 -25.06
C LYS A 234 8.49 -7.50 -26.15
N LYS A 235 8.27 -8.77 -25.77
CA LYS A 235 8.05 -9.88 -26.74
C LYS A 235 6.69 -9.81 -27.44
N HIS A 236 5.72 -9.14 -26.82
CA HIS A 236 4.36 -8.98 -27.33
C HIS A 236 4.07 -7.54 -27.76
N GLN A 237 5.10 -6.81 -28.16
CA GLN A 237 4.92 -5.49 -28.76
C GLN A 237 3.99 -5.61 -29.97
N GLN A 238 3.12 -4.61 -30.14
CA GLN A 238 2.29 -4.53 -31.32
C GLN A 238 3.18 -4.39 -32.56
N ASP A 239 2.96 -5.27 -33.55
CA ASP A 239 3.66 -5.15 -34.81
C ASP A 239 3.32 -3.78 -35.41
N LYS A 240 4.34 -3.00 -35.76
CA LYS A 240 4.13 -1.81 -36.60
C LYS A 240 3.70 -2.34 -37.95
N GLY A 241 2.40 -2.52 -38.15
CA GLY A 241 1.86 -2.82 -39.47
C GLY A 241 2.35 -1.72 -40.41
N ASN A 242 3.15 -2.09 -41.41
CA ASN A 242 3.34 -1.27 -42.58
C ASN A 242 1.94 -1.04 -43.16
N LYS A 243 1.35 0.12 -42.87
CA LYS A 243 0.29 0.69 -43.67
C LYS A 243 0.91 1.36 -44.87
#